data_AF-A0A6L8H698-F1
#
_entry.id   AF-A0A6L8H698-F1
#
_cell.length_a   1.000
_cell.length_b   1.000
_cell.length_c   1.000
_cell.angle_alpha   90.00
_cell.angle_beta   90.00
_cell.angle_gamma   90.00
#
_symmetry.space_group_name_H-M   'P 1'
#
loop_
_entity.id
_entity.type
_entity.pdbx_description
1 polymer ?
#
loop_
_entity_poly.entity_id
_entity_poly.type
_entity_poly.pdbx_seq_one_letter_code
_entity_poly.pdbx_strand_id
1 'polypeptide(L)' 'TGEGCYEPTFAYSSAGKYPLARFLYLYINKAPGKPLPPLVAEFLKYVYSKAGQKIVIKDGYFPLPQTVITKILGDMQ' A
#
# COMPACT_ATOMS: atom_id res chain seq x y z
N THR A 1 3.04 14.93 -28.86
CA THR A 1 1.62 14.53 -28.70
C THR A 1 1.49 13.92 -27.32
N GLY A 2 0.69 14.50 -26.42
CA GLY A 2 0.49 13.91 -25.10
C GLY A 2 -0.16 12.55 -25.26
N GLU A 3 0.48 11.50 -24.73
CA GLU A 3 -0.13 10.18 -24.65
C GLU A 3 -1.49 10.31 -23.94
N GLY A 4 -2.49 9.57 -24.42
CA GLY A 4 -3.92 9.83 -24.17
C GLY A 4 -4.30 10.14 -22.72
N CYS A 5 -5.37 10.92 -22.56
CA CYS A 5 -5.88 11.30 -21.23
C CYS A 5 -6.38 10.05 -20.48
N TYR A 6 -5.75 9.72 -19.35
CA TYR A 6 -6.20 8.66 -18.46
C TYR A 6 -6.95 9.25 -17.26
N GLU A 7 -8.14 8.72 -16.98
CA GLU A 7 -8.90 9.05 -15.77
C GLU A 7 -8.21 8.49 -14.51
N PRO A 8 -8.42 9.10 -13.31
CA PRO A 8 -7.89 8.61 -12.04
C PRO A 8 -8.66 7.39 -11.54
N THR A 9 -8.77 6.33 -12.34
CA THR A 9 -9.40 5.07 -11.93
C THR A 9 -8.39 4.18 -11.21
N PHE A 10 -8.89 3.21 -10.44
CA PHE A 10 -8.03 2.20 -9.83
C PHE A 10 -7.21 1.47 -10.90
N ALA A 11 -7.85 1.03 -11.99
CA ALA A 11 -7.20 0.28 -13.06
C ALA A 11 -6.05 1.06 -13.74
N TYR A 12 -6.24 2.35 -14.04
CA TYR A 12 -5.19 3.17 -14.65
C TYR A 12 -4.10 3.56 -13.64
N SER A 13 -4.48 3.81 -12.38
CA SER A 13 -3.53 4.16 -11.33
C SER A 13 -2.63 2.98 -10.94
N SER A 14 -3.20 1.79 -10.78
CA SER A 14 -2.44 0.58 -10.46
C SER A 14 -1.56 0.11 -11.63
N ALA A 15 -1.92 0.47 -12.86
CA ALA A 15 -1.15 0.15 -14.07
C ALA A 15 -0.08 1.22 -14.41
N GLY A 16 0.05 2.29 -13.61
CA GLY A 16 0.99 3.39 -13.86
C GLY A 16 0.65 4.25 -15.06
N LYS A 17 -0.56 4.12 -15.63
CA LYS A 17 -1.04 4.93 -16.77
C LYS A 17 -1.53 6.31 -16.33
N TYR A 18 -2.10 6.39 -15.12
CA TYR A 18 -2.43 7.69 -14.53
C TYR A 18 -1.17 8.32 -13.90
N PRO A 19 -0.68 9.45 -14.42
CA PRO A 19 0.68 9.94 -14.11
C PRO A 19 0.84 10.50 -12.70
N LEU A 20 -0.26 10.77 -12.00
CA LEU A 20 -0.26 11.32 -10.64
C LEU A 20 -0.56 10.25 -9.57
N ALA A 21 -0.65 8.98 -9.95
CA ALA A 21 -0.81 7.88 -9.00
C ALA A 21 0.43 7.78 -8.10
N ARG A 22 0.21 7.67 -6.79
CA ARG A 22 1.28 7.56 -5.79
C ARG A 22 0.86 6.70 -4.61
N PHE A 23 1.84 6.07 -3.96
CA PHE A 23 1.62 5.40 -2.69
C PHE A 23 1.51 6.41 -1.54
N LEU A 24 0.78 6.00 -0.51
CA LEU A 24 0.86 6.60 0.82
C LEU A 24 1.79 5.75 1.67
N TYR A 25 2.75 6.40 2.32
CA TYR A 25 3.81 5.71 3.05
C TYR A 25 3.65 5.85 4.56
N LEU A 26 3.93 4.77 5.27
CA LEU A 26 4.16 4.75 6.71
C LEU A 26 5.66 4.53 6.93
N TYR A 27 6.30 5.43 7.66
CA TYR A 27 7.71 5.30 8.03
C TYR A 27 7.84 4.72 9.42
N ILE A 28 8.70 3.73 9.55
CA ILE A 28 8.99 3.07 10.83
C ILE A 28 10.50 3.04 11.03
N ASN A 29 10.92 3.40 12.24
CA ASN A 29 12.31 3.22 12.65
C ASN A 29 12.57 1.73 12.98
N LYS A 30 12.96 0.96 11.96
CA LYS A 30 13.35 -0.45 12.09
C LYS A 30 14.87 -0.56 12.05
N ALA A 31 15.47 -0.96 13.16
CA ALA A 31 16.89 -1.26 13.20
C ALA A 31 17.22 -2.50 12.34
N PRO A 32 18.32 -2.47 11.55
CA PRO A 32 18.77 -3.64 10.78
C PRO A 32 19.00 -4.85 11.69
N GLY A 33 18.60 -6.05 11.24
CA GLY A 33 18.76 -7.30 11.98
C GLY A 33 17.90 -7.43 13.25
N LYS A 34 17.10 -6.42 13.62
CA LYS A 34 16.18 -6.50 14.75
C LYS A 34 14.73 -6.64 14.27
N PRO A 35 13.89 -7.42 14.99
CA PRO A 35 12.46 -7.47 14.72
C PRO A 35 11.80 -6.12 15.05
N LEU A 36 10.64 -5.88 14.45
CA LEU A 36 9.79 -4.76 14.83
C LEU A 36 9.26 -4.94 16.27
N PRO A 37 9.02 -3.84 17.01
CA PRO A 37 8.27 -3.92 18.26
C PRO A 37 6.92 -4.62 18.02
N PRO A 38 6.48 -5.56 18.89
CA PRO A 38 5.31 -6.39 18.62
C PRO A 38 4.05 -5.60 18.28
N LEU A 39 3.78 -4.51 18.99
CA LEU A 39 2.62 -3.65 18.73
C LEU A 39 2.65 -3.04 17.32
N VAL A 40 3.82 -2.61 16.85
CA VAL A 40 3.99 -2.04 15.51
C VAL A 40 3.80 -3.11 14.45
N ALA A 41 4.32 -4.33 14.69
CA ALA A 41 4.15 -5.46 13.78
C ALA A 41 2.66 -5.84 13.64
N GLU A 42 1.92 -5.95 14.74
CA GLU A 42 0.48 -6.26 14.71
C GLU A 42 -0.34 -5.15 14.07
N PHE A 43 0.01 -3.89 14.31
CA PHE A 43 -0.63 -2.77 13.63
C PHE A 43 -0.44 -2.85 12.10
N LEU A 44 0.78 -3.11 11.63
CA LEU A 44 1.06 -3.26 10.21
C LEU A 44 0.33 -4.48 9.60
N LYS A 45 0.28 -5.61 10.31
CA LYS A 45 -0.52 -6.78 9.89
C LYS A 45 -1.99 -6.39 9.71
N TYR A 46 -2.54 -5.59 10.61
CA TYR A 46 -3.91 -5.07 10.49
C TYR A 46 -4.07 -4.13 9.29
N VAL A 47 -3.16 -3.16 9.11
CA VAL A 47 -3.16 -2.22 7.96
C VAL A 47 -3.18 -2.97 6.63
N TYR A 48 -2.36 -4.01 6.50
CA TYR A 48 -2.28 -4.84 5.28
C TYR A 48 -3.35 -5.93 5.19
N SER A 49 -4.20 -6.10 6.21
CA SER A 49 -5.28 -7.09 6.19
C SER A 49 -6.45 -6.65 5.30
N LYS A 50 -7.33 -7.60 4.97
CA LYS A 50 -8.60 -7.31 4.30
C LYS A 50 -9.45 -6.29 5.06
N ALA A 51 -9.40 -6.29 6.40
CA ALA A 51 -10.15 -5.34 7.21
C ALA A 51 -9.56 -3.92 7.08
N GLY A 52 -8.23 -3.79 7.19
CA GLY A 52 -7.53 -2.52 6.99
C GLY A 52 -7.75 -1.94 5.59
N GLN A 53 -7.62 -2.76 4.55
CA GLN A 53 -7.83 -2.33 3.16
C GLN A 53 -9.29 -1.95 2.85
N LYS A 54 -10.28 -2.49 3.57
CA LYS A 54 -11.67 -2.02 3.47
C LYS A 54 -11.85 -0.60 4.00
N ILE A 55 -11.10 -0.22 5.05
CA ILE A 55 -11.14 1.15 5.58
C ILE A 55 -10.50 2.11 4.58
N VAL A 56 -9.40 1.72 3.94
CA VAL A 56 -8.75 2.50 2.86
C VAL A 56 -9.75 2.83 1.74
N ILE A 57 -10.54 1.85 1.30
CA ILE A 57 -11.59 2.05 0.29
C ILE A 57 -12.68 3.00 0.81
N LYS A 58 -13.13 2.80 2.05
CA LYS A 58 -14.16 3.65 2.67
C LYS A 58 -13.73 5.12 2.72
N ASP A 59 -12.44 5.38 2.92
CA ASP A 59 -11.87 6.72 3.02
C ASP A 59 -11.52 7.35 1.66
N GLY A 60 -11.90 6.69 0.55
CA GLY A 60 -11.75 7.22 -0.80
C GLY A 60 -10.41 6.91 -1.48
N TYR A 61 -9.61 6.02 -0.90
CA TYR A 61 -8.35 5.57 -1.49
C TYR A 61 -8.47 4.22 -2.20
N PHE A 62 -7.47 3.92 -3.01
CA PHE A 62 -7.35 2.61 -3.64
C PHE A 62 -6.68 1.59 -2.73
N PRO A 63 -7.17 0.35 -2.69
CA PRO A 63 -6.53 -0.71 -1.92
C PRO A 63 -5.20 -1.11 -2.58
N LEU A 64 -4.28 -1.62 -1.77
CA LEU A 64 -3.03 -2.18 -2.27
C LEU A 64 -3.30 -3.49 -3.05
N PRO A 65 -2.63 -3.69 -4.20
CA PRO A 65 -2.63 -4.99 -4.87
C PRO A 65 -2.08 -6.09 -3.95
N GLN A 66 -2.65 -7.30 -4.06
CA GLN A 66 -2.24 -8.42 -3.22
C GLN A 66 -0.74 -8.73 -3.33
N THR A 67 -0.15 -8.55 -4.51
CA THR A 67 1.29 -8.76 -4.75
C THR A 67 2.15 -7.83 -3.90
N VAL A 68 1.73 -6.56 -3.73
CA VAL A 68 2.42 -5.56 -2.90
C VAL A 68 2.29 -5.94 -1.42
N ILE A 69 1.09 -6.32 -0.98
CA ILE A 69 0.85 -6.77 0.41
C ILE A 69 1.72 -7.98 0.75
N THR A 70 1.72 -9.02 -0.10
CA THR A 70 2.52 -10.23 0.13
C THR A 70 4.00 -9.91 0.21
N LYS A 71 4.51 -9.02 -0.67
CA LYS A 71 5.92 -8.58 -0.61
C LYS A 71 6.23 -7.88 0.72
N ILE A 72 5.41 -6.92 1.13
CA ILE A 72 5.64 -6.16 2.38
C ILE A 72 5.59 -7.08 3.60
N LEU A 73 4.61 -7.98 3.68
CA LEU A 73 4.51 -8.93 4.78
C LEU A 73 5.70 -9.91 4.84
N GLY A 74 6.28 -10.27 3.68
CA GLY A 74 7.52 -11.03 3.61
C GLY A 74 8.73 -10.24 4.11
N ASP A 75 8.84 -8.96 3.72
CA ASP A 75 9.92 -8.05 4.15
C ASP A 75 9.85 -7.71 5.65
N MET A 76 8.71 -7.96 6.31
CA MET A 76 8.48 -7.70 7.74
C MET A 76 8.94 -8.85 8.67
N GLN A 77 9.18 -10.05 8.13
CA GLN A 77 9.68 -11.21 8.87
C GLN A 77 11.20 -11.14 9.03
#